data_AF-A0A1Y4RLZ2-F1
#
_entry.id   AF-A0A1Y4RLZ2-F1
#
_cell.length_a   1.000
_cell.length_b   1.000
_cell.length_c   1.000
_cell.angle_alpha   90.00
_cell.angle_beta   90.00
_cell.angle_gamma   90.00
#
_symmetry.space_group_name_H-M   'P 1'
#
loop_
_entity.id
_entity.type
_entity.pdbx_description
1 polymer ?
#
loop_
_entity_poly.entity_id
_entity_poly.type
_entity_poly.pdbx_seq_one_letter_code
_entity_poly.pdbx_strand_id
1 'polypeptide(L)'
;MTNAEVQAGFTEVYNRFWLNYRDKPLPKDSDEWERMHTWAVVLMKKYPFLRDTVASMVEELDQRMRRREHDNGRESQKNGR
;
A
#
# COMPACT_ATOMS: atom_id res chain seq x y z
N MET A 1 -14.03 -20.08 -10.27
CA MET A 1 -14.15 -18.91 -9.38
C MET A 1 -15.61 -18.50 -9.30
N THR A 2 -16.19 -18.53 -8.12
CA THR A 2 -17.60 -18.20 -7.87
C THR A 2 -17.78 -16.71 -7.54
N ASN A 3 -19.00 -16.20 -7.64
CA ASN A 3 -19.31 -14.82 -7.23
C ASN A 3 -18.91 -14.55 -5.76
N ALA A 4 -19.11 -15.54 -4.88
CA ALA A 4 -18.72 -15.44 -3.47
C ALA A 4 -17.19 -15.34 -3.30
N GLU A 5 -16.42 -16.11 -4.08
CA GLU A 5 -14.95 -16.03 -4.06
C GLU A 5 -14.45 -14.68 -4.57
N VAL A 6 -15.06 -14.14 -5.64
CA VAL A 6 -14.75 -12.80 -6.15
C VAL A 6 -15.05 -11.74 -5.09
N GLN A 7 -16.23 -11.78 -4.49
CA GLN A 7 -16.65 -10.83 -3.46
C GLN A 7 -15.73 -10.86 -2.24
N ALA A 8 -15.32 -12.05 -1.80
CA ALA A 8 -14.37 -12.21 -0.70
C ALA A 8 -13.01 -11.57 -1.04
N GLY A 9 -12.51 -11.81 -2.26
CA GLY A 9 -11.26 -11.20 -2.74
C GLY A 9 -11.31 -9.67 -2.72
N PHE A 10 -12.36 -9.07 -3.27
CA PHE A 10 -12.54 -7.61 -3.25
C PHE A 10 -12.71 -7.07 -1.83
N THR A 11 -13.43 -7.77 -0.97
CA THR A 11 -13.60 -7.37 0.43
C THR A 11 -12.26 -7.32 1.15
N GLU A 12 -11.38 -8.30 0.96
CA GLU A 12 -10.09 -8.33 1.64
C GLU A 12 -9.07 -7.37 1.01
N VAL A 13 -8.97 -7.34 -0.32
CA VAL A 13 -8.02 -6.48 -1.02
C VAL A 13 -8.40 -5.00 -0.93
N TYR A 14 -9.64 -4.64 -1.25
CA TYR A 14 -10.03 -3.23 -1.26
C TYR A 14 -10.40 -2.74 0.14
N ASN A 15 -11.37 -3.39 0.80
CA ASN A 15 -11.91 -2.81 2.04
C ASN A 15 -10.93 -2.94 3.21
N ARG A 16 -10.19 -4.05 3.31
CA ARG A 16 -9.31 -4.29 4.46
C ARG A 16 -7.88 -3.87 4.22
N PHE A 17 -7.29 -4.21 3.07
CA PHE A 17 -5.91 -3.86 2.78
C PHE A 17 -5.79 -2.42 2.27
N TRP A 18 -6.44 -2.07 1.15
CA TRP A 18 -6.25 -0.77 0.52
C TRP A 18 -6.70 0.40 1.41
N LEU A 19 -7.94 0.37 1.92
CA LEU A 19 -8.43 1.45 2.79
C LEU A 19 -7.64 1.61 4.09
N ASN A 20 -7.00 0.55 4.58
CA ASN A 20 -6.16 0.64 5.77
C ASN A 20 -4.84 1.37 5.53
N TYR A 21 -4.32 1.41 4.30
CA TYR A 21 -3.00 1.97 4.01
C TYR A 21 -3.01 3.21 3.11
N ARG A 22 -4.02 3.36 2.22
CA ARG A 22 -4.08 4.41 1.18
C ARG A 22 -3.71 5.81 1.68
N ASP A 23 -4.26 6.19 2.82
CA ASP A 23 -4.17 7.57 3.32
C ASP A 23 -3.17 7.73 4.48
N LYS A 24 -2.54 6.63 4.93
CA LYS A 24 -1.59 6.68 6.05
C LYS A 24 -0.21 7.19 5.62
N PRO A 25 0.48 7.99 6.46
CA PRO A 25 1.92 8.21 6.33
C PRO A 25 2.65 6.94 6.74
N LEU A 26 3.16 6.19 5.77
CA LEU A 26 3.93 4.96 5.99
C LEU A 26 5.40 5.23 5.66
N PRO A 27 6.27 5.47 6.66
CA PRO A 27 7.71 5.59 6.44
C PRO A 27 8.29 4.26 5.96
N LYS A 28 9.24 4.30 5.03
CA LYS A 28 9.82 3.10 4.42
C LYS A 28 10.48 2.14 5.42
N ASP A 29 11.11 2.70 6.46
CA ASP A 29 11.84 1.93 7.47
C ASP A 29 10.96 1.58 8.69
N SER A 30 9.63 1.66 8.56
CA SER A 30 8.69 1.34 9.64
C SER A 30 8.23 -0.12 9.59
N ASP A 31 7.98 -0.71 10.76
CA ASP A 31 7.34 -2.03 10.87
C ASP A 31 5.98 -2.09 10.15
N GLU A 32 5.27 -0.96 10.04
CA GLU A 32 4.01 -0.89 9.31
C GLU A 32 4.21 -1.04 7.79
N TRP A 33 5.31 -0.51 7.24
CA TRP A 33 5.69 -0.71 5.84
C TRP A 33 6.00 -2.16 5.53
N GLU A 34 6.78 -2.83 6.38
CA GLU A 34 7.08 -4.26 6.23
C GLU A 34 5.80 -5.10 6.32
N ARG A 35 4.95 -4.84 7.33
CA ARG A 35 3.65 -5.53 7.47
C ARG A 35 2.75 -5.34 6.26
N MET A 36 2.72 -4.15 5.67
CA MET A 36 1.98 -3.87 4.45
C MET A 36 2.49 -4.75 3.29
N HIS A 37 3.80 -4.81 3.07
CA HIS A 37 4.39 -5.66 2.03
C HIS A 37 4.13 -7.15 2.26
N THR A 38 4.29 -7.64 3.49
CA THR A 38 3.99 -9.04 3.82
C THR A 38 2.53 -9.38 3.52
N TRP A 39 1.60 -8.51 3.93
CA TRP A 39 0.18 -8.74 3.66
C TRP A 39 -0.12 -8.71 2.16
N ALA A 40 0.46 -7.79 1.39
CA ALA A 40 0.31 -7.73 -0.06
C ALA A 40 0.76 -9.05 -0.74
N VAL A 41 1.91 -9.61 -0.33
CA VAL A 41 2.40 -10.89 -0.86
C VAL A 41 1.43 -12.03 -0.54
N VAL A 42 0.86 -12.06 0.67
CA VAL A 42 -0.17 -13.04 1.04
C VAL A 42 -1.41 -12.89 0.18
N LEU A 43 -1.89 -11.67 -0.06
CA LEU A 43 -3.08 -11.41 -0.88
C LEU A 43 -2.86 -11.82 -2.34
N MET A 44 -1.70 -11.53 -2.92
CA MET A 44 -1.37 -11.95 -4.29
C MET A 44 -1.33 -13.47 -4.46
N LYS A 45 -0.92 -14.21 -3.42
CA LYS A 45 -0.95 -15.69 -3.42
C LYS A 45 -2.37 -16.22 -3.21
N LYS A 46 -3.13 -15.60 -2.31
CA LYS A 46 -4.49 -16.02 -1.94
C LYS A 46 -5.51 -15.74 -3.05
N TYR A 47 -5.34 -14.62 -3.76
CA TYR A 47 -6.21 -14.17 -4.84
C TYR A 47 -5.40 -13.89 -6.11
N PRO A 48 -4.96 -14.94 -6.85
CA PRO A 48 -4.14 -14.74 -8.05
C PRO A 48 -4.79 -13.85 -9.12
N PHE A 49 -6.12 -13.85 -9.21
CA PHE A 49 -6.88 -13.00 -10.12
C PHE A 49 -6.85 -11.50 -9.76
N LEU A 50 -6.43 -11.14 -8.55
CA LEU A 50 -6.24 -9.75 -8.09
C LEU A 50 -4.75 -9.39 -7.96
N ARG A 51 -3.83 -10.25 -8.41
CA ARG A 51 -2.39 -10.06 -8.21
C ARG A 51 -1.91 -8.71 -8.73
N ASP A 52 -2.27 -8.37 -9.97
CA ASP A 52 -1.83 -7.12 -10.60
C ASP A 52 -2.47 -5.92 -9.90
N THR A 53 -3.73 -6.03 -9.47
CA THR A 53 -4.40 -4.99 -8.68
C THR A 53 -3.67 -4.71 -7.37
N VAL A 54 -3.30 -5.75 -6.62
CA VAL A 54 -2.53 -5.59 -5.37
C VAL A 54 -1.14 -5.02 -5.67
N ALA A 55 -0.50 -5.41 -6.77
CA ALA A 55 0.82 -4.90 -7.14
C ALA A 55 0.78 -3.40 -7.46
N SER A 56 -0.21 -2.96 -8.23
CA SER A 56 -0.43 -1.53 -8.52
C SER A 56 -0.75 -0.72 -7.27
N MET A 57 -1.52 -1.29 -6.32
CA MET A 57 -1.77 -0.63 -5.03
C MET A 57 -0.48 -0.43 -4.23
N VAL A 58 0.38 -1.44 -4.15
CA VAL A 58 1.67 -1.34 -3.45
C VAL A 58 2.58 -0.31 -4.13
N GLU A 59 2.64 -0.31 -5.46
CA GLU A 59 3.40 0.68 -6.23
C GLU A 59 2.91 2.10 -5.95
N GLU A 60 1.60 2.31 -5.90
CA GLU A 60 1.03 3.62 -5.57
C GLU A 60 1.42 4.08 -4.16
N LEU A 61 1.42 3.18 -3.17
CA LEU A 61 1.87 3.48 -1.81
C LEU A 61 3.35 3.88 -1.78
N ASP A 62 4.21 3.17 -2.52
CA ASP A 62 5.65 3.49 -2.64
C ASP A 62 5.88 4.85 -3.28
N GLN A 63 5.17 5.15 -4.37
CA GLN A 63 5.24 6.47 -5.01
C GLN A 63 4.78 7.59 -4.08
N ARG A 64 3.71 7.38 -3.30
CA ARG A 64 3.20 8.37 -2.32
C ARG A 64 4.21 8.60 -1.19
N MET A 65 4.81 7.53 -0.68
CA MET A 65 5.85 7.60 0.36
C MET A 65 7.05 8.42 -0.13
N ARG A 66 7.59 8.10 -1.33
CA ARG A 66 8.75 8.83 -1.91
C ARG A 66 8.46 10.31 -2.13
N ARG A 67 7.23 10.67 -2.53
CA ARG A 67 6.82 12.08 -2.66
C ARG A 67 6.87 12.81 -1.31
N ARG A 68 6.35 12.18 -0.25
CA ARG A 68 6.36 12.77 1.10
C ARG A 68 7.79 12.97 1.63
N GLU A 69 8.67 11.99 1.46
CA GLU A 69 10.07 12.13 1.87
C GLU A 69 10.77 13.30 1.18
N HIS A 70 10.52 13.44 -0.12
CA HIS A 70 11.08 14.54 -0.91
C HIS A 70 10.51 15.92 -0.52
N ASP A 71 9.21 16.01 -0.22
CA ASP A 71 8.59 17.26 0.24
C ASP A 71 9.10 17.66 1.63
N ASN A 72 9.23 16.71 2.55
CA ASN A 72 9.81 16.94 3.89
C ASN A 72 11.28 17.42 3.81
N GLY A 73 12.06 16.89 2.87
CA GLY A 73 13.43 17.33 2.61
C GLY A 73 13.52 18.78 2.12
N ARG A 74 12.55 19.22 1.32
CA ARG A 74 12.47 20.61 0.79
C ARG A 74 12.04 21.63 1.84
N GLU A 75 11.10 21.28 2.72
CA GLU A 75 10.69 22.16 3.82
C GLU A 75 11.83 22.38 4.83
N SER A 76 12.58 21.33 5.14
CA SER A 76 13.74 21.39 6.04
C SER A 76 14.85 22.33 5.52
N GLN A 77 15.02 22.44 4.20
CA GLN A 77 15.98 23.36 3.57
C GLN A 77 15.50 24.82 3.53
N LYS A 78 14.18 25.07 3.55
CA LYS A 78 13.62 26.44 3.56
C LYS A 78 13.65 27.08 4.94
N ASN A 79 13.44 26.30 6.00
CA ASN A 79 13.40 26.80 7.39
C ASN A 79 14.78 26.89 8.05
N GLY A 80 15.84 26.39 7.39
CA GLY A 80 17.23 26.46 7.86
C GLY A 80 18.03 27.65 7.30
N ARG A 81 17.38 28.66 6.71
CA ARG A 81 18.01 29.82 6.08
C ARG A 81 17.58 31.14 6.71
#